data_AF-A0A3M6W1G1-F1
#
_entry.id   AF-A0A3M6W1G1-F1
#
_cell.length_a   1.000
_cell.length_b   1.000
_cell.length_c   1.000
_cell.angle_alpha   90.00
_cell.angle_beta   90.00
_cell.angle_gamma   90.00
#
_symmetry.space_group_name_H-M   'P 1'
#
loop_
_entity.id
_entity.type
_entity.pdbx_description
1 polymer ?
#
loop_
_entity_poly.entity_id
_entity_poly.type
_entity_poly.pdbx_seq_one_letter_code
_entity_poly.pdbx_strand_id
1 'polypeptide(L)'
;MAPLNIPLDALTSRLALNERFQSVRSQSLSNRFANLKPVGEFFDLKRLSKPRDMGDMQTRVNYNLSYFSSNYAVVFVMLSIYSLLTNLLLLFVIILVVGGMFGISKLQGADLDVGFARATSSQLYT
;
A
#
# COMPACT_ATOMS: atom_id res chain seq x y z
N MET A 1 -6.77 -37.26 10.27
CA MET A 1 -6.99 -36.15 9.32
C MET A 1 -5.62 -35.62 8.93
N ALA A 2 -5.22 -35.72 7.67
CA ALA A 2 -3.90 -35.25 7.23
C ALA A 2 -3.90 -33.71 7.19
N PRO A 3 -2.91 -33.02 7.78
CA PRO A 3 -2.79 -31.57 7.63
C PRO A 3 -2.51 -31.27 6.15
N LEU A 4 -3.35 -30.42 5.57
CA LEU A 4 -3.24 -29.98 4.18
C LEU A 4 -2.02 -29.04 4.08
N ASN A 5 -0.85 -29.61 3.76
CA ASN A 5 0.40 -28.85 3.64
C ASN A 5 0.41 -28.14 2.28
N ILE A 6 -0.16 -26.94 2.23
CA ILE A 6 -0.15 -26.10 1.03
C ILE A 6 1.26 -25.53 0.89
N PRO A 7 2.03 -25.87 -0.17
CA PRO A 7 3.35 -25.29 -0.37
C PRO A 7 3.21 -23.82 -0.78
N LEU A 8 3.16 -22.93 0.21
CA LEU A 8 3.04 -21.47 0.03
C LEU A 8 4.18 -20.93 -0.83
N ASP A 9 5.37 -21.52 -0.75
CA ASP A 9 6.53 -21.15 -1.57
C ASP A 9 6.31 -21.47 -3.05
N ALA A 10 5.65 -22.58 -3.36
CA ALA A 10 5.30 -22.93 -4.73
C ALA A 10 4.24 -21.96 -5.29
N LEU A 11 3.30 -21.47 -4.48
CA LEU A 11 2.31 -20.47 -4.91
C LEU A 11 2.96 -19.09 -5.10
N THR A 12 3.83 -18.68 -4.17
CA THR A 12 4.52 -17.38 -4.17
C THR A 12 5.49 -17.26 -5.34
N SER A 13 6.24 -18.33 -5.63
CA SER A 13 7.13 -18.40 -6.80
C SER A 13 6.35 -18.42 -8.12
N ARG A 14 5.24 -19.16 -8.19
CA ARG A 14 4.34 -19.19 -9.38
C ARG A 14 3.74 -17.81 -9.72
N LEU A 15 3.49 -16.99 -8.71
CA LEU A 15 2.96 -15.62 -8.85
C LEU A 15 4.06 -14.54 -8.92
N ALA A 16 5.34 -14.93 -8.79
CA ALA A 16 6.50 -14.04 -8.78
C ALA A 16 6.35 -12.84 -7.81
N LEU A 17 5.74 -13.07 -6.63
CA LEU A 17 5.36 -11.98 -5.72
C LEU A 17 6.56 -11.20 -5.20
N ASN A 18 7.67 -11.88 -4.92
CA ASN A 18 8.90 -11.24 -4.44
C ASN A 18 9.49 -10.25 -5.46
N GLU A 19 9.57 -10.65 -6.73
CA GLU A 19 10.08 -9.79 -7.80
C GLU A 19 9.18 -8.58 -8.04
N ARG A 20 7.86 -8.78 -7.98
CA ARG A 20 6.87 -7.70 -8.08
C ARG A 20 6.97 -6.72 -6.92
N PHE A 21 7.24 -7.20 -5.72
CA PHE A 21 7.42 -6.33 -4.57
C PHE A 21 8.70 -5.49 -4.67
N GLN A 22 9.76 -6.07 -5.22
CA GLN A 22 10.99 -5.34 -5.53
C GLN A 22 10.77 -4.30 -6.64
N SER A 23 10.09 -4.67 -7.73
CA SER A 23 9.77 -3.74 -8.82
C SER A 23 8.87 -2.61 -8.35
N VAL A 24 7.96 -2.89 -7.41
CA VAL A 24 7.10 -1.86 -6.84
C VAL A 24 7.89 -0.79 -6.11
N ARG A 25 8.95 -1.18 -5.40
CA ARG A 25 9.83 -0.27 -4.64
C ARG A 25 10.82 0.48 -5.52
N SER A 26 11.29 -0.12 -6.63
CA SER A 26 12.29 0.49 -7.50
C SER A 26 11.72 1.46 -8.53
N GLN A 27 10.42 1.39 -8.81
CA GLN A 27 9.79 2.18 -9.87
C GLN A 27 9.27 3.53 -9.37
N SER A 28 9.71 4.62 -10.01
CA SER A 28 9.31 5.99 -9.66
C SER A 28 7.81 6.23 -9.85
N LEU A 29 7.24 7.15 -9.05
CA LEU A 29 5.82 7.52 -9.16
C LEU A 29 5.48 8.06 -10.54
N SER A 30 6.36 8.88 -11.14
CA SER A 30 6.17 9.39 -12.51
C SER A 30 6.03 8.27 -13.54
N ASN A 31 6.90 7.25 -13.48
CA ASN A 31 6.79 6.10 -14.36
C ASN A 31 5.51 5.30 -14.12
N ARG A 32 4.96 5.27 -12.91
CA ARG A 32 3.67 4.59 -12.65
C ARG A 32 2.51 5.33 -13.31
N PHE A 33 2.47 6.65 -13.21
CA PHE A 33 1.45 7.45 -13.88
C PHE A 33 1.55 7.32 -15.40
N ALA A 34 2.77 7.28 -15.96
CA ALA A 34 2.98 7.05 -17.39
C ALA A 34 2.52 5.66 -17.87
N ASN A 35 2.51 4.66 -16.98
CA ASN A 35 2.08 3.29 -17.28
C ASN A 35 0.58 3.05 -17.05
N LEU A 36 -0.21 4.08 -16.74
CA LEU A 36 -1.65 3.95 -16.58
C LEU A 36 -2.32 3.51 -17.89
N LYS A 37 -3.12 2.45 -17.83
CA LYS A 37 -3.89 1.96 -18.96
C LYS A 37 -5.26 2.64 -19.04
N PRO A 38 -5.84 2.76 -20.24
CA PRO A 38 -7.17 3.33 -20.42
C PRO A 38 -8.20 2.66 -19.50
N VAL A 39 -9.04 3.48 -18.84
CA VAL A 39 -10.04 3.01 -17.87
C VAL A 39 -11.07 2.08 -18.52
N GLY A 40 -11.42 2.34 -19.79
CA GLY A 40 -12.33 1.48 -20.55
C GLY A 40 -11.76 0.08 -20.84
N GLU A 41 -10.43 -0.07 -20.93
CA GLU A 41 -9.78 -1.38 -21.07
C GLU A 41 -9.73 -2.12 -19.73
N PHE A 42 -9.52 -1.38 -18.63
CA PHE A 42 -9.48 -1.94 -17.29
C PHE A 42 -10.84 -2.51 -16.83
N PHE A 43 -11.94 -1.85 -17.20
CA PHE A 43 -13.30 -2.30 -16.88
C PHE A 43 -13.98 -3.08 -18.03
N ASP A 44 -13.21 -3.67 -18.94
CA ASP A 44 -13.76 -4.47 -20.03
C ASP A 44 -14.20 -5.88 -19.56
N LEU A 45 -15.42 -5.96 -19.03
CA LEU A 45 -16.04 -7.21 -18.57
C LEU A 45 -16.27 -8.22 -19.70
N LYS A 46 -16.20 -7.81 -20.98
CA LYS A 46 -16.39 -8.72 -22.13
C LYS A 46 -15.21 -9.68 -22.29
N ARG A 47 -14.05 -9.34 -21.72
CA ARG A 47 -12.83 -10.17 -21.74
C ARG A 47 -12.82 -11.21 -20.64
N LEU A 48 -13.81 -11.20 -19.74
CA LEU A 48 -13.93 -12.20 -18.70
C LEU A 48 -14.38 -13.52 -19.33
N SER A 49 -13.44 -14.45 -19.45
CA SER A 49 -13.73 -15.80 -19.92
C SER A 49 -13.31 -16.83 -18.88
N LYS A 50 -14.01 -17.97 -18.84
CA LYS A 50 -13.62 -19.09 -17.99
C LYS A 50 -12.23 -19.60 -18.44
N PRO A 51 -11.28 -19.80 -17.52
CA PRO A 51 -9.98 -20.40 -17.83
C PRO A 51 -10.14 -21.88 -18.16
N ARG A 52 -9.35 -22.38 -19.11
CA ARG A 52 -9.42 -23.80 -19.52
C ARG A 52 -8.78 -24.73 -18.48
N ASP A 53 -7.71 -24.27 -17.85
CA ASP A 53 -6.88 -25.03 -16.92
C ASP A 53 -6.14 -24.09 -15.96
N MET A 54 -5.50 -24.66 -14.93
CA MET A 54 -4.77 -23.88 -13.91
C MET A 54 -3.55 -23.13 -14.49
N GLY A 55 -2.92 -23.63 -15.56
CA GLY A 55 -1.81 -22.95 -16.22
C GLY A 55 -2.28 -21.71 -16.97
N ASP A 56 -3.42 -21.80 -17.66
CA ASP A 56 -4.09 -20.66 -18.29
C ASP A 56 -4.51 -19.61 -17.24
N MET A 57 -5.04 -20.03 -16.08
CA MET A 57 -5.33 -19.11 -14.97
C MET A 57 -4.10 -18.34 -14.51
N GLN A 58 -3.01 -19.05 -14.21
CA GLN A 58 -1.78 -18.45 -13.72
C GLN A 58 -1.22 -17.43 -14.74
N THR A 59 -1.23 -17.77 -16.02
CA THR A 59 -0.76 -16.89 -17.10
C THR A 59 -1.61 -15.63 -17.19
N ARG A 60 -2.94 -15.77 -17.16
CA ARG A 60 -3.88 -14.64 -17.18
C ARG A 60 -3.68 -13.73 -15.98
N VAL A 61 -3.58 -14.31 -14.77
CA VAL A 61 -3.36 -13.53 -13.54
C VAL A 61 -2.02 -12.79 -13.62
N ASN A 62 -0.94 -13.47 -13.96
CA ASN A 62 0.39 -12.85 -14.05
C ASN A 62 0.44 -11.73 -15.08
N TYR A 63 -0.20 -11.92 -16.24
CA TYR A 63 -0.31 -10.90 -17.28
C TYR A 63 -1.13 -9.69 -16.80
N ASN A 64 -2.36 -9.91 -16.30
CA ASN A 64 -3.24 -8.82 -15.87
C ASN A 64 -2.65 -8.01 -14.71
N LEU A 65 -2.06 -8.68 -13.71
CA LEU A 65 -1.40 -8.00 -12.58
C LEU A 65 -0.23 -7.13 -13.05
N SER A 66 0.54 -7.57 -14.04
CA SER A 66 1.65 -6.79 -14.60
C SER A 66 1.14 -5.62 -15.43
N TYR A 67 0.23 -5.91 -16.37
CA TYR A 67 -0.28 -4.98 -17.35
C TYR A 67 -1.09 -3.82 -16.73
N PHE A 68 -1.94 -4.12 -15.73
CA PHE A 68 -2.78 -3.14 -15.03
C PHE A 68 -2.24 -2.75 -13.64
N SER A 69 -0.96 -3.04 -13.35
CA SER A 69 -0.34 -2.76 -12.04
C SER A 69 -0.56 -1.33 -11.55
N SER A 70 -0.40 -0.33 -12.42
CA SER A 70 -0.60 1.08 -12.10
C SER A 70 -2.07 1.43 -11.83
N ASN A 71 -3.01 0.86 -12.60
CA ASN A 71 -4.44 1.04 -12.38
C ASN A 71 -4.86 0.48 -11.01
N TYR A 72 -4.39 -0.72 -10.64
CA TYR A 72 -4.65 -1.30 -9.32
C TYR A 72 -4.08 -0.44 -8.19
N ALA A 73 -2.86 0.10 -8.36
CA ALA A 73 -2.26 1.01 -7.38
C ALA A 73 -3.11 2.27 -7.17
N VAL A 74 -3.63 2.87 -8.24
CA VAL A 74 -4.51 4.04 -8.16
C VAL A 74 -5.81 3.71 -7.43
N VAL A 75 -6.47 2.60 -7.78
CA VAL A 75 -7.71 2.16 -7.10
C VAL A 75 -7.45 1.94 -5.60
N PHE A 76 -6.33 1.29 -5.26
CA PHE A 76 -5.94 1.09 -3.87
C PHE A 76 -5.75 2.41 -3.10
N VAL A 77 -5.08 3.39 -3.70
CA VAL A 77 -4.89 4.72 -3.11
C VAL A 77 -6.23 5.44 -2.95
N MET A 78 -7.10 5.40 -3.97
CA MET A 78 -8.43 6.02 -3.89
C MET A 78 -9.28 5.41 -2.78
N LEU A 79 -9.31 4.08 -2.67
CA LEU A 79 -10.03 3.38 -1.60
C LEU A 79 -9.42 3.67 -0.22
N SER A 80 -8.10 3.78 -0.13
CA SER A 80 -7.42 4.15 1.11
C SER A 80 -7.83 5.56 1.54
N ILE A 81 -7.79 6.53 0.64
CA ILE A 81 -8.23 7.91 0.92
C ILE A 81 -9.71 7.93 1.30
N TYR A 82 -10.57 7.21 0.57
CA TYR A 82 -11.99 7.11 0.88
C TYR A 82 -12.24 6.53 2.29
N SER A 83 -11.53 5.47 2.65
CA SER A 83 -11.59 4.86 3.99
C SER A 83 -11.14 5.84 5.09
N LEU A 84 -10.08 6.62 4.83
CA LEU A 84 -9.62 7.65 5.75
C LEU A 84 -10.64 8.78 5.92
N LEU A 85 -11.21 9.27 4.82
CA LEU A 85 -12.16 10.39 4.85
C LEU A 85 -13.50 10.00 5.49
N THR A 86 -13.96 8.76 5.28
CA THR A 86 -15.20 8.26 5.90
C THR A 86 -15.05 8.01 7.40
N ASN A 87 -13.83 7.78 7.89
CA ASN A 87 -13.55 7.64 9.32
C ASN A 87 -12.78 8.85 9.87
N LEU A 88 -13.52 9.90 10.21
CA LEU A 88 -12.95 11.16 10.74
C LEU A 88 -12.09 10.97 11.99
N LEU A 89 -12.42 9.99 12.85
CA LEU A 89 -11.66 9.72 14.08
C LEU A 89 -10.28 9.15 13.75
N LEU A 90 -10.21 8.16 12.85
CA LEU A 90 -8.95 7.60 12.39
C LEU A 90 -8.10 8.66 11.69
N LEU A 91 -8.71 9.49 10.84
CA LEU A 91 -8.03 10.61 10.20
C LEU A 91 -7.46 11.61 11.22
N PHE A 92 -8.23 11.96 12.25
CA PHE A 92 -7.78 12.82 13.35
C PHE A 92 -6.57 12.21 14.07
N VAL A 93 -6.60 10.92 14.41
CA VAL A 93 -5.49 10.23 15.07
C VAL A 93 -4.24 10.24 14.19
N ILE A 94 -4.37 9.98 12.88
CA ILE A 94 -3.23 10.05 11.95
C ILE A 94 -2.62 11.45 11.93
N ILE A 95 -3.45 12.50 11.81
CA ILE A 95 -2.97 13.89 11.81
C ILE A 95 -2.28 14.21 13.14
N LEU A 96 -2.84 13.81 14.27
CA LEU A 96 -2.27 14.03 15.59
C LEU A 96 -0.91 13.34 15.71
N VAL A 97 -0.80 12.08 15.31
CA VAL A 97 0.45 11.32 15.39
C VAL A 97 1.50 11.89 14.45
N VAL A 98 1.18 12.14 13.17
CA VAL A 98 2.13 12.69 12.19
C VAL A 98 2.54 14.11 12.57
N GLY A 99 1.58 14.95 12.94
CA GLY A 99 1.83 16.32 13.40
C GLY A 99 2.63 16.36 14.70
N GLY A 100 2.34 15.46 15.64
CA GLY A 100 3.09 15.29 16.89
C GLY A 100 4.53 14.85 16.63
N MET A 101 4.73 13.81 15.82
CA MET A 101 6.06 13.35 15.42
C MET A 101 6.83 14.44 14.66
N PHE A 102 6.18 15.16 13.74
CA PHE A 102 6.79 16.27 13.02
C PHE A 102 7.16 17.42 13.97
N GLY A 103 6.27 17.79 14.88
CA GLY A 103 6.52 18.76 15.94
C GLY A 103 7.75 18.38 16.76
N ILE A 104 7.77 17.16 17.33
CA ILE A 104 8.89 16.63 18.11
C ILE A 104 10.19 16.63 17.28
N SER A 105 10.14 16.20 16.01
CA SER A 105 11.32 16.21 15.15
C SER A 105 11.89 17.61 14.92
N LYS A 106 11.03 18.63 14.90
CA LYS A 106 11.42 20.04 14.75
C LYS A 106 12.08 20.60 16.01
N LEU A 107 11.80 20.03 17.19
CA LEU A 107 12.44 20.44 18.44
C LEU A 107 13.92 20.06 18.47
N GLN A 108 14.40 19.11 17.66
CA GLN A 108 15.82 18.73 17.57
C GLN A 108 16.48 18.42 18.93
N GLY A 109 15.71 17.92 19.90
CA GLY A 109 16.19 17.65 21.26
C GLY A 109 16.14 18.83 22.23
N ALA A 110 15.58 19.97 21.82
CA ALA A 110 15.25 21.07 22.75
C ALA A 110 14.02 20.71 23.61
N ASP A 111 13.94 21.30 24.79
CA ASP A 111 12.77 21.15 25.67
C ASP A 111 11.52 21.74 25.00
N LEU A 112 10.38 21.09 25.23
CA LEU A 112 9.10 21.51 24.65
C LEU A 112 8.58 22.72 25.42
N ASP A 113 8.88 23.91 24.89
CA ASP A 113 8.42 25.19 25.42
C ASP A 113 7.24 25.70 24.57
N VAL A 114 6.03 25.52 25.09
CA VAL A 114 4.78 25.93 24.44
C VAL A 114 4.34 27.33 24.91
N GLY A 115 5.22 28.08 25.59
CA GLY A 115 4.97 29.42 26.13
C GLY A 115 4.13 29.45 27.41
N PHE A 116 3.16 28.54 27.57
CA PHE A 116 2.37 28.38 28.80
C PHE A 116 2.82 27.20 29.67
N ALA A 117 3.56 26.26 29.09
CA ALA A 117 4.09 25.09 29.77
C ALA A 117 5.44 24.70 29.14
N ARG A 118 6.42 24.37 29.99
CA ARG A 118 7.73 23.85 29.59
C ARG A 118 7.82 22.40 30.06
N ALA A 119 7.86 21.46 29.12
CA ALA A 119 8.13 20.06 29.40
C ALA A 119 9.62 19.80 29.12
N THR A 120 10.38 19.53 30.19
CA THR A 120 11.81 19.28 30.11
C THR A 120 12.09 17.78 30.08
N SER A 121 13.16 17.39 29.39
CA SER A 121 13.58 15.98 29.29
C SER A 121 13.88 15.34 30.66
N SER A 122 14.18 16.15 31.68
CA SER A 122 14.40 15.71 33.06
C SER A 122 13.16 15.16 33.77
N GLN A 123 11.94 15.48 33.28
CA GLN A 123 10.69 14.96 33.85
C GLN A 123 10.37 13.52 33.43
N LEU A 124 11.09 12.97 32.44
CA LEU A 124 10.95 11.56 32.02
C LEU A 124 11.72 10.57 32.91
N TYR A 125 12.60 11.07 33.79
CA TYR A 125 13.49 10.26 34.62
C TYR A 125 13.12 10.27 36.12
N THR A 126 11.96 10.80 36.48
CA THR A 126 11.36 10.74 37.83
C THR A 126 10.05 9.98 37.76
#